data_AF-A0A9E1AJH0-F1
#
_entry.id   AF-A0A9E1AJH0-F1
#
_cell.length_a   1.000
_cell.length_b   1.000
_cell.length_c   1.000
_cell.angle_alpha   90.00
_cell.angle_beta   90.00
_cell.angle_gamma   90.00
#
_symmetry.space_group_name_H-M   'P 1'
#
loop_
_entity.id
_entity.type
_entity.pdbx_description
1 polymer ?
#
loop_
_entity_poly.entity_id
_entity_poly.type
_entity_poly.pdbx_seq_one_letter_code
_entity_poly.pdbx_strand_id
1 'polypeptide(L)'
;MHHDETMHTHEHTHADGSTHTHEHTHPHDHEHPHTHDHGCDEHACAACSGCADPKQELMALMKYMVGHNTAHANELAQLAKQLQDLGETTAYEQIMLAVSDFEKGNLRLSTVLTSMNG
;
A
#
# COMPACT_ATOMS: atom_id res chain seq x y z
N MET A 1 1.79 7.64 -22.92
CA MET A 1 1.05 6.94 -21.85
C MET A 1 0.85 7.96 -20.75
N HIS A 2 -0.40 8.33 -20.47
CA HIS A 2 -0.73 9.31 -19.44
C HIS A 2 -0.64 8.58 -18.09
N HIS A 3 0.25 9.04 -17.20
CA HIS A 3 0.24 8.61 -15.80
C HIS A 3 -0.94 9.35 -15.16
N ASP A 4 -1.97 8.61 -14.73
CA ASP A 4 -3.09 9.19 -14.00
C ASP A 4 -2.67 9.27 -12.53
N GLU A 5 -2.33 10.47 -12.11
CA GLU A 5 -2.02 10.79 -10.72
C GLU A 5 -3.37 11.05 -10.03
N THR A 6 -3.87 10.08 -9.29
CA THR A 6 -5.06 10.30 -8.46
C THR A 6 -4.65 11.03 -7.19
N MET A 7 -5.07 12.29 -7.08
CA MET A 7 -4.89 13.10 -5.88
C MET A 7 -6.05 12.83 -4.92
N HIS A 8 -5.72 12.57 -3.65
CA HIS A 8 -6.71 12.47 -2.58
C HIS A 8 -6.36 13.40 -1.43
N THR A 9 -7.40 13.95 -0.81
CA THR A 9 -7.29 14.87 0.32
C THR A 9 -7.90 14.23 1.57
N HIS A 10 -7.16 14.20 2.66
CA HIS A 10 -7.69 13.77 3.96
C HIS A 10 -7.97 15.00 4.83
N GLU A 11 -9.18 15.08 5.38
CA GLU A 11 -9.58 16.10 6.35
C GLU A 11 -9.39 15.54 7.77
N HIS A 12 -8.59 16.23 8.58
CA HIS A 12 -8.35 15.87 9.98
C HIS A 12 -8.90 16.95 10.91
N THR A 13 -9.81 16.54 11.79
CA THR A 13 -10.41 17.38 12.84
C THR A 13 -9.80 17.04 14.18
N HIS A 14 -9.17 18.02 14.83
CA HIS A 14 -8.59 17.89 16.17
C HIS A 14 -9.65 18.11 17.26
N ALA A 15 -9.36 17.67 18.48
CA ALA A 15 -10.28 17.77 19.62
C ALA A 15 -10.60 19.23 20.03
N ASP A 16 -9.78 20.20 19.62
CA ASP A 16 -9.99 21.64 19.80
C ASP A 16 -10.90 22.26 18.71
N GLY A 17 -11.36 21.45 17.74
CA GLY A 17 -12.20 21.87 16.62
C GLY A 17 -11.42 22.39 15.41
N SER A 18 -10.09 22.41 15.46
CA SER A 18 -9.25 22.84 14.35
C SER A 18 -9.23 21.76 13.25
N THR A 19 -9.53 22.14 12.01
CA THR A 19 -9.45 21.26 10.84
C THR A 19 -8.30 21.64 9.93
N HIS A 20 -7.65 20.64 9.33
CA HIS A 20 -6.68 20.86 8.27
C HIS A 20 -6.75 19.73 7.26
N THR A 21 -6.27 20.00 6.05
CA THR A 21 -6.21 19.04 4.95
C THR A 21 -4.78 18.78 4.55
N HIS A 22 -4.49 17.52 4.22
CA HIS A 22 -3.24 17.14 3.56
C HIS A 22 -3.55 16.60 2.17
N GLU A 23 -2.85 17.14 1.18
CA GLU A 23 -2.83 16.65 -0.19
C GLU A 23 -1.55 15.84 -0.38
N HIS A 24 -1.68 14.60 -0.83
CA HIS A 24 -0.53 13.81 -1.23
C HIS A 24 -0.83 13.07 -2.54
N THR A 25 0.21 12.90 -3.32
CA THR A 25 0.17 12.28 -4.64
C THR A 25 0.91 10.96 -4.54
N HIS A 26 0.24 9.85 -4.82
CA HIS A 26 0.91 8.58 -5.04
C HIS A 26 1.00 8.34 -6.54
N PRO A 27 2.16 7.89 -7.07
CA PRO A 27 2.20 7.34 -8.41
C PRO A 27 1.35 6.06 -8.40
N HIS A 28 0.17 6.12 -9.00
CA HIS A 28 -0.55 4.92 -9.36
C HIS A 28 0.16 4.33 -10.58
N ASP A 29 0.85 3.20 -10.38
CA ASP A 29 1.20 2.35 -11.49
C ASP A 29 -0.12 1.76 -12.02
N HIS A 30 -0.67 2.36 -13.08
CA HIS A 30 -1.86 1.86 -13.73
C HIS A 30 -1.53 0.62 -14.55
N GLU A 31 -1.34 -0.49 -13.85
CA GLU A 31 -1.71 -1.80 -14.36
C GLU A 31 -2.82 -2.38 -13.47
N HIS A 32 -4.03 -2.33 -14.04
CA HIS A 32 -5.26 -3.09 -13.72
C HIS A 32 -6.35 -2.43 -12.84
N PRO A 33 -7.44 -1.93 -13.47
CA PRO A 33 -8.73 -1.91 -12.82
C PRO A 33 -9.25 -3.35 -12.72
N HIS A 34 -9.19 -3.95 -11.53
CA HIS A 34 -9.85 -5.25 -11.30
C HIS A 34 -11.30 -5.03 -10.87
N THR A 35 -12.18 -4.71 -11.83
CA THR A 35 -13.60 -5.03 -11.69
C THR A 35 -13.78 -6.49 -12.08
N HIS A 36 -13.80 -7.41 -11.11
CA HIS A 36 -14.26 -8.77 -11.37
C HIS A 36 -15.77 -8.84 -11.11
N ASP A 37 -16.54 -8.42 -12.12
CA ASP A 37 -17.90 -8.93 -12.28
C ASP A 37 -17.78 -10.42 -12.65
N HIS A 38 -18.26 -11.30 -11.77
CA HIS A 38 -18.26 -12.74 -12.00
C HIS A 38 -19.40 -13.14 -12.95
N GLY A 39 -19.32 -12.67 -14.19
CA GLY A 39 -20.11 -13.17 -15.32
C GLY A 39 -19.31 -14.20 -16.11
N CYS A 40 -19.09 -15.39 -15.55
CA CYS A 40 -18.51 -16.50 -16.32
C CYS A 40 -19.56 -17.09 -17.27
N ASP A 41 -19.87 -16.36 -18.34
CA ASP A 41 -20.55 -16.94 -19.50
C ASP A 41 -19.55 -17.69 -20.38
N GLU A 42 -20.02 -18.80 -20.91
CA GLU A 42 -19.33 -19.91 -21.56
C GLU A 42 -18.70 -19.56 -22.92
N HIS A 43 -17.88 -18.51 -22.98
CA HIS A 43 -17.07 -18.19 -24.16
C HIS A 43 -15.61 -18.00 -23.76
N ALA A 44 -14.85 -19.07 -23.97
CA ALA A 44 -13.41 -19.13 -23.86
C ALA A 44 -12.74 -18.02 -24.69
N CYS A 45 -12.37 -16.93 -24.04
CA CYS A 45 -11.51 -15.91 -24.61
C CYS A 45 -10.10 -16.50 -24.72
N ALA A 46 -9.68 -16.89 -25.92
CA ALA A 46 -8.33 -17.38 -26.20
C ALA A 46 -7.21 -16.34 -25.98
N ALA A 47 -7.58 -15.08 -25.70
CA ALA A 47 -6.67 -13.99 -25.32
C ALA A 47 -6.66 -13.70 -23.81
N CYS A 48 -7.61 -14.25 -23.05
CA CYS A 48 -7.44 -14.39 -21.62
C CYS A 48 -6.58 -15.62 -21.43
N SER A 49 -5.33 -15.46 -21.00
CA SER A 49 -4.53 -16.54 -20.41
C SER A 49 -5.31 -17.12 -19.24
N GLY A 50 -6.23 -18.03 -19.55
CA GLY A 50 -7.38 -18.37 -18.73
C GLY A 50 -6.97 -18.90 -17.37
N CYS A 51 -7.63 -18.34 -16.35
CA CYS A 51 -7.50 -18.69 -14.94
C CYS A 51 -6.06 -18.52 -14.44
N ALA A 52 -5.73 -17.33 -13.94
CA ALA A 52 -4.52 -17.22 -13.12
C ALA A 52 -4.61 -18.30 -12.02
N ASP A 53 -3.58 -19.15 -11.95
CA ASP A 53 -3.47 -20.14 -10.88
C ASP A 53 -3.69 -19.40 -9.56
N PRO A 54 -4.62 -19.85 -8.68
CA PRO A 54 -4.89 -19.17 -7.41
C PRO A 54 -3.61 -18.88 -6.60
N LYS A 55 -2.57 -19.71 -6.77
CA LYS A 55 -1.24 -19.45 -6.20
C LYS A 55 -0.58 -18.20 -6.79
N GLN A 56 -0.65 -17.98 -8.10
CA GLN A 56 -0.10 -16.79 -8.76
C GLN A 56 -0.83 -15.52 -8.34
N GLU A 57 -2.16 -15.56 -8.21
CA GLU A 57 -2.94 -14.43 -7.70
C GLU A 57 -2.52 -14.07 -6.26
N LEU A 58 -2.36 -15.08 -5.40
CA LEU A 58 -1.93 -14.87 -4.03
C LEU A 58 -0.49 -14.33 -3.95
N MET A 59 0.41 -14.79 -4.83
CA MET A 59 1.78 -14.28 -4.92
C MET A 59 1.82 -12.82 -5.40
N ALA A 60 0.98 -12.46 -6.38
CA ALA A 60 0.84 -11.07 -6.83
C ALA A 60 0.34 -10.17 -5.70
N LEU A 61 -0.69 -10.62 -4.95
CA LEU A 61 -1.20 -9.91 -3.79
C LEU A 61 -0.13 -9.73 -2.70
N MET A 62 0.64 -10.77 -2.38
CA MET A 62 1.72 -10.66 -1.39
C MET A 62 2.82 -9.68 -1.83
N LYS A 63 3.20 -9.66 -3.12
CA LYS A 63 4.15 -8.68 -3.65
C LYS A 63 3.63 -7.26 -3.51
N TYR A 64 2.35 -7.04 -3.84
CA TYR A 64 1.68 -5.77 -3.63
C TYR A 64 1.75 -5.35 -2.15
N MET A 65 1.44 -6.25 -1.22
CA MET A 65 1.46 -5.95 0.22
C MET A 65 2.85 -5.54 0.73
N VAL A 66 3.92 -6.13 0.21
CA VAL A 66 5.30 -5.70 0.53
C VAL A 66 5.55 -4.25 0.08
N GLY A 67 5.17 -3.92 -1.15
CA GLY A 67 5.28 -2.55 -1.67
C GLY A 67 4.45 -1.56 -0.86
N HIS A 68 3.20 -1.92 -0.56
CA HIS A 68 2.26 -1.09 0.19
C HIS A 68 2.75 -0.80 1.62
N ASN A 69 3.22 -1.82 2.33
CA ASN A 69 3.83 -1.64 3.65
C ASN A 69 5.10 -0.78 3.60
N THR A 70 5.87 -0.85 2.51
CA THR A 70 7.04 0.02 2.32
C THR A 70 6.62 1.48 2.16
N ALA A 71 5.55 1.75 1.41
CA ALA A 71 4.98 3.10 1.28
C ALA A 71 4.52 3.63 2.64
N HIS A 72 3.76 2.85 3.40
CA HIS A 72 3.35 3.23 4.76
C HIS A 72 4.52 3.48 5.70
N ALA A 73 5.56 2.65 5.68
CA ALA A 73 6.77 2.89 6.46
C ALA A 73 7.41 4.25 6.12
N ASN A 74 7.46 4.62 4.84
CA ASN A 74 8.00 5.90 4.39
C ASN A 74 7.13 7.09 4.82
N GLU A 75 5.81 7.00 4.67
CA GLU A 75 4.85 8.02 5.13
C GLU A 75 4.96 8.24 6.64
N LEU A 76 5.00 7.15 7.41
CA LEU A 76 5.16 7.23 8.86
C LEU A 76 6.51 7.82 9.26
N ALA A 77 7.59 7.54 8.54
CA ALA A 77 8.88 8.17 8.79
C ALA A 77 8.85 9.69 8.52
N GLN A 78 8.11 10.13 7.50
CA GLN A 78 7.90 11.56 7.24
C GLN A 78 7.07 12.21 8.36
N LEU A 79 6.00 11.56 8.80
CA LEU A 79 5.20 12.03 9.94
C LEU A 79 6.01 12.09 11.23
N ALA A 80 6.84 11.07 11.49
CA ALA A 80 7.75 11.05 12.64
C ALA A 80 8.68 12.26 12.62
N LYS A 81 9.24 12.61 11.46
CA LYS A 81 10.08 13.80 11.32
C LYS A 81 9.35 15.09 11.72
N GLN A 82 8.08 15.25 11.31
CA GLN A 82 7.27 16.40 11.71
C GLN A 82 7.06 16.46 13.24
N LEU A 83 6.79 15.31 13.86
CA LEU A 83 6.66 15.22 15.32
C LEU A 83 7.96 15.58 16.04
N GLN A 84 9.10 15.14 15.51
CA GLN A 84 10.42 15.51 16.04
C GLN A 84 10.68 17.02 15.93
N ASP A 85 10.34 17.65 14.81
CA ASP A 85 10.49 19.09 14.60
C ASP A 85 9.61 19.91 15.58
N LEU A 86 8.47 19.35 15.99
CA LEU A 86 7.58 19.92 17.01
C LEU A 86 8.03 19.64 18.46
N GLY A 87 9.07 18.83 18.65
CA GLY A 87 9.56 18.42 19.99
C GLY A 87 8.77 17.27 20.62
N GLU A 88 7.84 16.66 19.92
CA GLU A 88 6.98 15.55 20.36
C GLU A 88 7.75 14.21 20.36
N THR A 89 8.77 14.11 21.21
CA THR A 89 9.75 13.01 21.22
C THR A 89 9.09 11.64 21.48
N THR A 90 8.17 11.55 22.44
CA THR A 90 7.47 10.30 22.74
C THR A 90 6.64 9.82 21.53
N ALA A 91 5.95 10.74 20.85
CA ALA A 91 5.16 10.41 19.67
C ALA A 91 6.05 9.96 18.51
N TYR A 92 7.15 10.69 18.26
CA TYR A 92 8.18 10.30 17.31
C TYR A 92 8.67 8.87 17.53
N GLU A 93 9.03 8.52 18.78
CA GLU A 93 9.52 7.18 19.12
C GLU A 93 8.48 6.10 18.82
N GLN A 94 7.20 6.34 19.17
CA GLN A 94 6.14 5.38 18.89
C GLN A 94 5.89 5.20 17.39
N ILE A 95 5.93 6.28 16.60
CA ILE A 95 5.78 6.16 15.14
C ILE A 95 6.97 5.43 14.53
N MET A 96 8.20 5.68 15.00
CA MET A 96 9.38 4.94 14.53
C MET A 96 9.34 3.44 14.87
N LEU A 97 8.68 3.04 15.97
CA LEU A 97 8.42 1.63 16.25
C LEU A 97 7.47 1.03 15.21
N ALA A 98 6.41 1.75 14.84
CA ALA A 98 5.47 1.32 13.80
C ALA A 98 6.16 1.17 12.43
N VAL A 99 7.04 2.10 12.05
CA VAL A 99 7.90 1.98 10.86
C VAL A 99 8.68 0.67 10.88
N SER A 100 9.36 0.37 11.98
CA SER A 100 10.14 -0.86 12.11
C SER A 100 9.27 -2.12 12.02
N ASP A 101 8.02 -2.07 12.49
CA ASP A 101 7.11 -3.21 12.43
C ASP A 101 6.60 -3.47 11.01
N PHE A 102 6.41 -2.44 10.18
CA PHE A 102 6.18 -2.60 8.74
C PHE A 102 7.38 -3.26 8.04
N GLU A 103 8.60 -2.80 8.32
CA GLU A 103 9.83 -3.39 7.77
C GLU A 103 9.98 -4.87 8.15
N LYS A 104 9.76 -5.20 9.43
CA LYS A 104 9.75 -6.60 9.90
C LYS A 104 8.65 -7.43 9.24
N GLY A 105 7.46 -6.85 9.06
CA GLY A 105 6.36 -7.46 8.32
C GLY A 105 6.81 -7.81 6.89
N ASN A 106 7.49 -6.89 6.22
CA ASN A 106 8.00 -7.08 4.86
C ASN A 106 9.08 -8.16 4.75
N LEU A 107 9.96 -8.28 5.76
CA LEU A 107 10.91 -9.40 5.81
C LEU A 107 10.20 -10.76 5.84
N ARG A 108 9.13 -10.88 6.63
CA ARG A 108 8.32 -12.11 6.72
C ARG A 108 7.59 -12.39 5.40
N LEU A 109 6.94 -11.39 4.81
CA LEU A 109 6.24 -11.52 3.54
C LEU A 109 7.20 -11.90 2.40
N SER A 110 8.38 -11.28 2.34
CA SER A 110 9.42 -11.58 1.33
C SER A 110 9.97 -13.00 1.49
N THR A 111 10.10 -13.49 2.73
CA THR A 111 10.51 -14.87 3.01
C THR A 111 9.48 -15.87 2.48
N VAL A 112 8.18 -15.61 2.74
CA VAL A 112 7.09 -16.45 2.22
C VAL A 112 7.08 -16.44 0.70
N LEU A 113 7.17 -15.27 0.06
CA LEU A 113 7.25 -15.13 -1.39
C LEU A 113 8.40 -15.95 -1.99
N THR A 114 9.60 -15.85 -1.40
CA THR A 114 10.77 -16.62 -1.84
C THR A 114 10.51 -18.13 -1.74
N SER A 115 9.86 -18.59 -0.67
CA SER A 115 9.53 -20.00 -0.47
C SER A 115 8.45 -20.53 -1.42
N MET A 116 7.56 -19.67 -1.90
CA MET A 116 6.49 -20.03 -2.85
C MET A 116 6.98 -20.03 -4.31
N ASN A 117 8.07 -19.32 -4.59
CA ASN A 117 8.75 -19.21 -5.88
C ASN A 117 9.72 -20.37 -6.18
N GLY A 118 10.09 -21.18 -5.19
CA GLY A 118 10.88 -22.41 -5.34
C GLY A 118 10.01 -23.65 -5.47
#